data_AF-A0A953JWH0-F1
#
_entry.id   AF-A0A953JWH0-F1
#
_cell.length_a   1.000
_cell.length_b   1.000
_cell.length_c   1.000
_cell.angle_alpha   90.00
_cell.angle_beta   90.00
_cell.angle_gamma   90.00
#
_symmetry.space_group_name_H-M   'P 1'
#
loop_
_entity.id
_entity.type
_entity.pdbx_description
1 polymer ?
#
loop_
_entity_poly.entity_id
_entity_poly.type
_entity_poly.pdbx_seq_one_letter_code
_entity_poly.pdbx_strand_id
1 'polypeptide(L)'
;MSLLVQAVGRDELDAYPMPSRFRHEITYFMSIPGRDGVPLLGPDEYWIDQQAAQTWLQDGVFTLVSPLDSQSKTEIELSEEQEDWLQWLVTHGIEHVRLATS
;
A
#
# COMPACT_ATOMS: atom_id res chain seq x y z
N MET A 1 12.82 -9.97 10.90
CA MET A 1 13.24 -8.58 10.59
C MET A 1 11.99 -7.81 10.24
N SER A 2 11.79 -6.62 10.81
CA SER A 2 10.69 -5.72 10.47
C SER A 2 11.08 -4.87 9.26
N LEU A 3 10.08 -4.39 8.54
CA LEU A 3 10.23 -3.35 7.53
C LEU A 3 9.75 -2.03 8.11
N LEU A 4 10.26 -0.94 7.57
CA LEU A 4 9.79 0.40 7.85
C LEU A 4 9.21 0.97 6.55
N VAL A 5 7.99 1.50 6.64
CA VAL A 5 7.32 2.21 5.56
C VAL A 5 7.55 3.70 5.78
N GLN A 6 8.26 4.34 4.86
CA GLN A 6 8.59 5.77 4.92
C GLN A 6 7.70 6.54 3.97
N ALA A 7 7.12 7.66 4.41
CA ALA A 7 6.42 8.57 3.52
C ALA A 7 7.43 9.42 2.74
N VAL A 8 7.43 9.31 1.41
CA VAL A 8 8.41 10.01 0.57
C VAL A 8 8.06 11.49 0.47
N GLY A 9 9.04 12.36 0.75
CA GLY A 9 8.85 13.81 0.76
C GLY A 9 8.10 14.35 1.98
N ARG A 10 7.95 13.53 3.03
CA ARG A 10 7.25 13.82 4.28
C ARG A 10 8.16 13.53 5.47
N ASP A 11 9.26 14.28 5.60
CA ASP A 11 10.26 14.07 6.65
C ASP A 11 9.71 14.37 8.06
N GLU A 12 8.55 15.03 8.15
CA GLU A 12 7.83 15.29 9.40
C GLU A 12 7.12 14.05 9.98
N LEU A 13 6.97 12.98 9.21
CA LEU A 13 6.29 11.76 9.63
C LEU A 13 7.29 10.66 9.96
N ASP A 14 7.09 10.03 11.13
CA ASP A 14 7.84 8.84 11.50
C ASP A 14 7.51 7.67 10.56
N ALA A 15 8.51 6.82 10.34
CA ALA A 15 8.32 5.62 9.54
C ALA A 15 7.39 4.62 10.24
N TYR A 16 6.48 4.01 9.50
CA TYR A 16 5.52 3.07 10.03
C TYR A 16 6.08 1.63 10.03
N PRO A 17 6.12 0.93 11.18
CA PRO A 17 6.65 -0.42 11.24
C PRO A 17 5.69 -1.45 10.64
N MET A 18 6.21 -2.36 9.82
CA MET A 18 5.45 -3.46 9.20
C MET A 18 6.23 -4.78 9.27
N PRO A 19 5.56 -5.94 9.19
CA PRO A 19 6.26 -7.23 9.13
C PRO A 19 7.00 -7.39 7.79
N SER A 20 8.04 -8.23 7.75
CA SER A 20 8.81 -8.48 6.51
C SER A 20 7.98 -9.02 5.35
N ARG A 21 6.89 -9.73 5.64
CA ARG A 21 5.98 -10.25 4.60
C ARG A 21 5.30 -9.13 3.79
N PHE A 22 5.16 -7.95 4.39
CA PHE A 22 4.50 -6.80 3.77
C PHE A 22 5.19 -6.33 2.48
N ARG A 23 6.49 -6.61 2.29
CA ARG A 23 7.20 -6.37 1.02
C ARG A 23 6.51 -7.00 -0.19
N HIS A 24 5.84 -8.12 -0.01
CA HIS A 24 5.09 -8.78 -1.08
C HIS A 24 3.64 -8.28 -1.11
N GLU A 25 3.03 -8.08 0.06
CA GLU A 25 1.63 -7.67 0.20
C GLU A 25 1.38 -6.25 -0.34
N ILE A 26 2.32 -5.31 -0.17
CA ILE A 26 2.19 -3.93 -0.67
C ILE A 26 1.90 -3.86 -2.18
N THR A 27 2.31 -4.89 -2.93
CA THR A 27 2.07 -4.96 -4.38
C THR A 27 0.59 -5.09 -4.74
N TYR A 28 -0.26 -5.51 -3.80
CA TYR A 28 -1.72 -5.56 -3.98
C TYR A 28 -2.38 -4.20 -3.79
N PHE A 29 -1.69 -3.26 -3.14
CA PHE A 29 -2.21 -1.92 -2.81
C PHE A 29 -1.60 -0.82 -3.70
N MET A 30 -0.65 -1.15 -4.58
CA MET A 30 0.06 -0.18 -5.40
C MET A 30 -0.64 0.10 -6.74
N SER A 31 -0.57 1.35 -7.18
CA SER A 31 -0.87 1.76 -8.55
C SER A 31 0.33 1.52 -9.46
N ILE A 32 0.07 1.26 -10.75
CA ILE A 32 1.14 0.99 -11.73
C ILE A 32 1.93 2.29 -12.01
N PRO A 33 3.26 2.32 -11.77
CA PRO A 33 4.08 3.50 -12.04
C PRO A 33 4.02 3.94 -13.50
N GLY A 34 3.94 5.25 -13.74
CA GLY A 34 3.88 5.82 -15.10
C GLY A 34 2.54 5.63 -15.82
N ARG A 35 1.51 5.09 -15.13
CA ARG A 35 0.14 4.98 -15.63
C ARG A 35 -0.79 5.85 -14.80
N ASP A 36 -1.87 6.36 -15.41
CA ASP A 36 -2.96 7.07 -14.72
C ASP A 36 -2.49 8.25 -13.84
N GLY A 37 -1.42 8.94 -14.24
CA GLY A 37 -0.87 10.09 -13.51
C GLY A 37 0.11 9.74 -12.37
N VAL A 38 0.39 8.45 -12.15
CA VAL A 38 1.37 7.99 -11.16
C VAL A 38 2.79 8.36 -11.62
N PRO A 39 3.62 9.01 -10.78
CA PRO A 39 4.99 9.36 -11.14
C PRO A 39 5.86 8.13 -11.38
N LEU A 40 7.03 8.35 -12.00
CA LEU A 40 8.07 7.32 -12.02
C LEU A 40 8.61 7.13 -10.60
N LEU A 41 8.57 5.90 -10.12
CA LEU A 41 8.98 5.54 -8.76
C LEU A 41 10.42 5.04 -8.74
N GLY A 42 11.15 5.33 -7.67
CA GLY A 42 12.45 4.76 -7.38
C GLY A 42 12.38 3.28 -6.96
N PRO A 43 13.54 2.65 -6.68
CA PRO A 43 13.57 1.30 -6.13
C PRO A 43 12.91 1.25 -4.74
N ASP A 44 12.17 0.17 -4.48
CA ASP A 44 11.40 -0.03 -3.23
C ASP A 44 10.38 1.09 -2.92
N GLU A 45 10.00 1.90 -3.92
CA GLU A 45 8.96 2.92 -3.80
C GLU A 45 7.65 2.45 -4.41
N TYR A 46 6.56 2.86 -3.77
CA TYR A 46 5.21 2.47 -4.09
C TYR A 46 4.31 3.70 -4.07
N TRP A 47 3.36 3.74 -5.00
CA TRP A 47 2.32 4.74 -5.03
C TRP A 47 0.99 4.07 -4.70
N ILE A 48 0.30 4.58 -3.69
CA ILE A 48 -0.98 4.09 -3.24
C ILE A 48 -2.00 5.17 -3.53
N ASP A 49 -3.02 4.84 -4.32
CA ASP A 49 -4.12 5.76 -4.58
C ASP A 49 -4.93 5.99 -3.30
N GLN A 50 -5.11 7.26 -2.91
CA GLN A 50 -5.80 7.62 -1.68
C GLN A 50 -7.27 7.21 -1.67
N GLN A 51 -7.94 7.27 -2.82
CA GLN A 51 -9.34 6.91 -2.92
C GLN A 51 -9.53 5.39 -2.77
N ALA A 52 -8.63 4.61 -3.38
CA ALA A 52 -8.58 3.17 -3.22
C ALA A 52 -8.26 2.77 -1.78
N ALA A 53 -7.27 3.43 -1.13
CA ALA A 53 -6.93 3.20 0.26
C ALA A 53 -8.11 3.44 1.21
N GLN A 54 -8.86 4.53 1.00
CA GLN A 54 -10.09 4.80 1.76
C GLN A 54 -11.14 3.72 1.55
N THR A 55 -11.29 3.23 0.30
CA THR A 55 -12.26 2.18 -0.03
C THR A 55 -11.90 0.87 0.66
N TRP A 56 -10.65 0.43 0.58
CA TRP A 56 -10.19 -0.81 1.24
C TRP A 56 -10.37 -0.73 2.76
N LEU A 57 -10.05 0.42 3.36
CA LEU A 57 -10.19 0.62 4.80
C LEU A 57 -11.68 0.62 5.23
N GLN A 58 -12.58 1.16 4.41
CA GLN A 58 -14.01 1.15 4.69
C GLN A 58 -14.64 -0.23 4.51
N ASP A 59 -14.21 -0.95 3.48
CA ASP A 59 -14.77 -2.26 3.13
C ASP A 59 -14.15 -3.39 3.95
N GLY A 60 -12.96 -3.18 4.54
CA GLY A 60 -12.21 -4.20 5.28
C GLY A 60 -11.60 -5.29 4.39
N VAL A 61 -11.66 -5.11 3.06
CA VAL A 61 -11.21 -6.09 2.07
C VAL A 61 -10.47 -5.42 0.92
N PHE A 62 -9.57 -6.15 0.28
CA PHE A 62 -9.03 -5.79 -1.04
C PHE A 62 -9.34 -6.89 -2.06
N THR A 63 -9.50 -6.49 -3.32
CA THR A 63 -9.81 -7.43 -4.40
C THR A 63 -8.55 -7.90 -5.10
N LEU A 64 -8.31 -9.21 -5.09
CA LEU A 64 -7.29 -9.84 -5.92
C LEU A 64 -7.91 -10.30 -7.25
N VAL A 65 -7.39 -9.79 -8.37
CA VAL A 65 -7.74 -10.28 -9.71
C VAL A 65 -6.63 -11.21 -10.19
N SER A 66 -6.95 -12.50 -10.35
CA SER A 66 -6.00 -13.45 -10.91
C SER A 66 -5.76 -13.15 -12.40
N PRO A 67 -4.50 -13.13 -12.88
CA PRO A 67 -4.22 -12.91 -14.30
C PRO A 67 -4.71 -14.06 -15.21
N LEU A 68 -5.05 -15.23 -14.65
CA LEU A 68 -5.50 -16.40 -15.41
C LEU A 68 -7.02 -16.53 -15.53
N ASP A 69 -7.78 -15.83 -14.67
CA ASP A 69 -9.23 -15.84 -14.72
C ASP A 69 -9.77 -14.44 -14.36
N SER A 70 -9.99 -13.62 -15.39
CA SER A 70 -10.49 -12.25 -15.24
C SER A 70 -11.93 -12.17 -14.75
N GLN A 71 -12.61 -13.29 -14.52
CA GLN A 71 -13.99 -13.34 -14.01
C GLN A 71 -14.07 -13.65 -12.51
N SER A 72 -13.04 -14.29 -11.93
CA SER A 72 -13.03 -14.66 -10.51
C SER A 72 -12.30 -13.60 -9.68
N LYS A 73 -13.04 -12.58 -9.24
CA LYS A 73 -12.59 -11.64 -8.20
C LYS A 73 -12.63 -12.35 -6.85
N THR A 74 -11.50 -12.36 -6.14
CA THR A 74 -11.48 -12.85 -4.75
C THR A 74 -11.28 -11.65 -3.84
N GLU A 75 -12.23 -11.43 -2.93
CA GLU A 75 -12.10 -10.47 -1.84
C GLU A 75 -11.29 -11.12 -0.72
N ILE A 76 -10.25 -10.42 -0.27
CA ILE A 76 -9.36 -10.85 0.80
C ILE A 76 -9.53 -9.87 1.94
N GLU A 77 -9.86 -10.37 3.13
CA GLU A 77 -9.93 -9.58 4.37
C GLU A 77 -8.55 -9.00 4.71
N LEU A 78 -8.56 -7.74 5.12
CA LEU A 78 -7.37 -7.07 5.60
C LEU A 78 -6.94 -7.69 6.94
N SER A 79 -5.63 -7.82 7.14
CA SER A 79 -5.10 -8.09 8.48
C SER A 79 -5.09 -6.80 9.30
N GLU A 80 -5.13 -6.90 10.64
CA GLU A 80 -5.04 -5.75 11.57
C GLU A 80 -3.86 -4.81 11.23
N GLU A 81 -2.68 -5.37 10.96
CA GLU A 81 -1.50 -4.57 10.58
C GLU A 81 -1.69 -3.79 9.26
N GLN A 82 -2.47 -4.33 8.31
CA GLN A 82 -2.78 -3.67 7.05
C GLN A 82 -3.85 -2.59 7.23
N GLU A 83 -4.87 -2.83 8.06
CA GLU A 83 -5.88 -1.83 8.42
C GLU A 83 -5.23 -0.62 9.09
N ASP A 84 -4.36 -0.85 10.08
CA ASP A 84 -3.67 0.22 10.79
C ASP A 84 -2.74 1.01 9.85
N TRP A 85 -2.05 0.32 8.94
CA TRP A 85 -1.21 0.96 7.93
C TRP A 85 -2.03 1.78 6.93
N LEU A 86 -3.17 1.26 6.45
CA LEU A 86 -4.08 2.01 5.57
C LEU A 86 -4.66 3.23 6.29
N GLN A 87 -5.04 3.08 7.56
CA GLN A 87 -5.49 4.20 8.39
C GLN A 87 -4.39 5.25 8.52
N TRP A 88 -3.12 4.86 8.71
CA TRP A 88 -2.00 5.78 8.73
C TRP A 88 -1.85 6.55 7.42
N LEU A 89 -1.95 5.87 6.26
CA LEU A 89 -1.91 6.52 4.95
C LEU A 89 -3.05 7.53 4.75
N VAL A 90 -4.28 7.13 5.06
CA VAL A 90 -5.48 7.94 4.85
C VAL A 90 -5.49 9.16 5.78
N THR A 91 -5.13 8.96 7.05
CA THR A 91 -5.11 10.04 8.06
C THR A 91 -4.12 11.15 7.69
N HIS A 92 -2.98 10.78 7.11
CA HIS A 92 -1.90 11.72 6.78
C HIS A 92 -1.87 12.13 5.30
N GLY A 93 -2.78 11.62 4.47
CA GLY A 93 -2.82 11.91 3.03
C GLY A 93 -1.52 11.48 2.31
N ILE A 94 -1.01 10.30 2.63
CA ILE A 94 0.22 9.75 2.06
C ILE A 94 -0.10 8.87 0.85
N GLU A 95 0.45 9.21 -0.30
CA GLU A 95 0.33 8.41 -1.53
C GLU A 95 1.65 7.73 -1.88
N HIS A 96 2.78 8.38 -1.61
CA HIS A 96 4.10 7.91 -1.99
C HIS A 96 4.83 7.36 -0.78
N VAL A 97 5.15 6.07 -0.80
CA VAL A 97 5.91 5.42 0.25
C VAL A 97 7.15 4.70 -0.27
N ARG A 98 8.12 4.49 0.61
CA ARG A 98 9.30 3.67 0.37
C ARG A 98 9.44 2.61 1.46
N LEU A 99 9.81 1.39 1.08
CA LEU A 99 10.16 0.35 2.04
C LEU A 99 11.65 0.40 2.37
N ALA A 100 11.97 0.46 3.66
CA ALA A 100 13.31 0.30 4.20
C ALA A 100 13.37 -0.96 5.08
N THR A 101 14.54 -1.62 5.12
CA THR A 101 14.79 -2.69 6.09
C THR A 101 15.22 -2.07 7.41
N SER A 102 14.62 -2.54 8.52
CA SER A 102 14.99 -2.15 9.89
C SER A 102 16.14 -2.98 10.44
#